data_AF-B3KMT0-F1
#
_entry.id   AF-B3KMT0-F1
#
_cell.length_a   1.000
_cell.length_b   1.000
_cell.length_c   1.000
_cell.angle_alpha   90.00
_cell.angle_beta   90.00
_cell.angle_gamma   90.00
#
_symmetry.space_group_name_H-M   'P 1'
#
loop_
_entity.id
_entity.type
_entity.pdbx_description
1 polymer ?
#
loop_
_entity_poly.entity_id
_entity_poly.type
_entity_poly.pdbx_seq_one_letter_code
_entity_poly.pdbx_strand_id
1 'polypeptide(L)'
;METNYQRFTIDKYLKRYEKAIGHLSKCGPEYFPECLNLIKDKNLYNEALKLYSPSSQQYQDISIAYGEHLMQEHMYEPAGLMFARCGAHEKALSAFLTCGNWKQALCVAAQLNFTKDQLVGLGRTLAGKLVEQRKHIDAAMVLEECAQDYEEAVLLLLEGAAWEEALRLVYKYNRLDIIETNVKPSILEAQKNYMAFLDSQTATFSRHKKRLLVVRELKEQAQQAGLDDEVPHGQESDLFSETSSVVSGSEMSGKYSHSNSRISARSSKNRRKAERKKHSLKEGSPLEDLALLEALSEVVQNTENLKDEVYHILKVLFLFEFDEQGRELQKAFEDTLQLMERSLPEIWTLTYQQNSATPVLGPNSTANSIMASYQQQKTSVPVLDAELFIPPKINRRTQWKLSLLD
;
A
#
# COMPACT_ATOMS: atom_id res chain seq x y z
N MET A 1 37.39 -40.04 14.16
CA MET A 1 36.42 -39.00 13.79
C MET A 1 36.48 -37.95 14.87
N GLU A 2 36.79 -36.70 14.55
CA GLU A 2 36.77 -35.63 15.55
C GLU A 2 35.39 -35.56 16.23
N THR A 3 35.38 -35.39 17.54
CA THR A 3 34.17 -35.38 18.38
C THR A 3 33.11 -34.39 17.88
N ASN A 4 33.55 -33.27 17.31
CA ASN A 4 32.66 -32.26 16.73
C ASN A 4 31.97 -32.75 15.46
N TYR A 5 32.68 -33.47 14.57
CA TYR A 5 32.09 -34.00 13.35
C TYR A 5 31.04 -35.09 13.63
N GLN A 6 31.27 -35.91 14.65
CA GLN A 6 30.26 -36.87 15.12
C GLN A 6 28.98 -36.19 15.62
N ARG A 7 29.12 -35.13 16.44
CA ARG A 7 27.95 -34.36 16.91
C ARG A 7 27.21 -33.67 15.77
N PHE A 8 27.95 -33.12 14.81
CA PHE A 8 27.40 -32.55 13.59
C PHE A 8 26.55 -33.57 12.82
N THR A 9 27.07 -34.78 12.55
CA THR A 9 26.33 -35.81 11.80
C THR A 9 25.05 -36.25 12.51
N ILE A 10 25.08 -36.38 13.85
CA ILE A 10 23.90 -36.68 14.67
C ILE A 10 22.87 -35.55 14.59
N ASP A 11 23.27 -34.29 14.84
CA ASP A 11 22.34 -33.16 14.83
C ASP A 11 21.77 -32.88 13.42
N LYS A 12 22.56 -33.12 12.36
CA LYS A 12 22.10 -33.07 10.97
C LYS A 12 21.03 -34.14 10.70
N TYR A 13 21.23 -35.37 11.18
CA TYR A 13 20.24 -36.46 11.06
C TYR A 13 18.95 -36.14 11.82
N LEU A 14 19.07 -35.53 13.01
CA LEU A 14 17.93 -35.09 13.83
C LEU A 14 17.29 -33.76 13.35
N LYS A 15 17.75 -33.20 12.23
CA LYS A 15 17.28 -31.92 11.66
C LYS A 15 17.44 -30.71 12.60
N ARG A 16 18.38 -30.77 13.53
CA ARG A 16 18.74 -29.68 14.45
C ARG A 16 19.85 -28.83 13.82
N TYR A 17 19.53 -28.20 12.70
CA TYR A 17 20.55 -27.64 11.81
C TYR A 17 21.36 -26.49 12.43
N GLU A 18 20.76 -25.65 13.28
CA GLU A 18 21.46 -24.59 14.02
C GLU A 18 22.58 -25.16 14.92
N LYS A 19 22.30 -26.26 15.63
CA LYS A 19 23.31 -26.95 16.45
C LYS A 19 24.36 -27.63 15.57
N ALA A 20 23.91 -28.22 14.46
CA ALA A 20 24.78 -28.89 13.51
C ALA A 20 25.86 -27.94 12.96
N ILE A 21 25.50 -26.72 12.53
CA ILE A 21 26.48 -25.72 12.06
C ILE A 21 27.41 -25.24 13.18
N GLY A 22 26.92 -25.17 14.43
CA GLY A 22 27.73 -24.84 15.61
C GLY A 22 28.77 -25.89 15.98
N HIS A 23 28.53 -27.16 15.64
CA HIS A 23 29.52 -28.23 15.76
C HIS A 23 30.49 -28.23 14.58
N LEU A 24 29.98 -28.06 13.37
CA LEU A 24 30.77 -28.08 12.15
C LEU A 24 31.77 -26.92 12.08
N SER A 25 31.42 -25.74 12.58
CA SER A 25 32.33 -24.57 12.66
C SER A 25 33.58 -24.82 13.52
N LYS A 26 33.56 -25.83 14.39
CA LYS A 26 34.68 -26.22 15.27
C LYS A 26 35.52 -27.38 14.74
N CYS A 27 35.22 -27.89 13.54
CA CYS A 27 35.93 -29.01 12.93
C CYS A 27 37.14 -28.57 12.09
N GLY A 28 37.38 -27.27 11.94
CA GLY A 28 38.49 -26.74 11.13
C GLY A 28 38.04 -26.18 9.77
N PRO A 29 38.92 -25.43 9.09
CA PRO A 29 38.61 -24.72 7.84
C PRO A 29 38.27 -25.63 6.66
N GLU A 30 38.80 -26.86 6.62
CA GLU A 30 38.56 -27.84 5.56
C GLU A 30 37.08 -28.28 5.46
N TYR A 31 36.32 -28.17 6.56
CA TYR A 31 34.89 -28.48 6.59
C TYR A 31 34.01 -27.26 6.29
N PHE A 32 34.60 -26.08 6.08
CA PHE A 32 33.84 -24.85 5.79
C PHE A 32 32.97 -24.95 4.54
N PRO A 33 33.40 -25.56 3.40
CA PRO A 33 32.53 -25.74 2.25
C PRO A 33 31.28 -26.57 2.55
N GLU A 34 31.40 -27.62 3.37
CA GLU A 34 30.25 -28.41 3.83
C GLU A 34 29.32 -27.56 4.71
N CYS A 35 29.89 -26.74 5.58
CA CYS A 35 29.16 -25.82 6.44
C CYS A 35 28.38 -24.78 5.62
N LEU A 36 29.03 -24.12 4.67
CA LEU A 36 28.44 -23.09 3.83
C LEU A 36 27.29 -23.66 2.98
N ASN A 37 27.43 -24.87 2.45
CA ASN A 37 26.35 -25.53 1.72
C ASN A 37 25.14 -25.81 2.61
N LEU A 38 25.35 -26.28 3.84
CA LEU A 38 24.25 -26.50 4.79
C LEU A 38 23.58 -25.19 5.20
N ILE A 39 24.35 -24.11 5.37
CA ILE A 39 23.82 -22.77 5.68
C ILE A 39 22.90 -22.29 4.55
N LYS A 40 23.34 -22.41 3.29
CA LYS A 40 22.54 -22.04 2.10
C LYS A 40 21.27 -22.89 1.96
N ASP A 41 21.38 -24.21 2.15
CA ASP A 41 20.24 -25.13 1.99
C ASP A 41 19.17 -25.00 3.11
N LYS A 42 19.54 -24.39 4.25
CA LYS A 42 18.64 -24.25 5.42
C LYS A 42 18.42 -22.79 5.85
N ASN A 43 18.91 -21.83 5.08
CA ASN A 43 18.79 -20.39 5.33
C ASN A 43 19.27 -19.95 6.73
N LEU A 44 20.37 -20.53 7.22
CA LEU A 44 20.87 -20.34 8.59
C LEU A 44 21.89 -19.19 8.72
N TYR A 45 21.82 -18.20 7.85
CA TYR A 45 22.84 -17.14 7.73
C TYR A 45 23.06 -16.38 9.04
N ASN A 46 21.98 -15.95 9.71
CA ASN A 46 22.07 -15.19 10.95
C ASN A 46 22.74 -15.97 12.08
N GLU A 47 22.43 -17.27 12.21
CA GLU A 47 23.08 -18.13 13.20
C GLU A 47 24.53 -18.40 12.83
N ALA A 48 24.84 -18.60 11.55
CA ALA A 48 26.20 -18.81 11.07
C ALA A 48 27.12 -17.59 11.31
N LEU A 49 26.62 -16.37 11.10
CA LEU A 49 27.39 -15.13 11.34
C LEU A 49 27.80 -14.95 12.80
N LYS A 50 27.08 -15.56 13.76
CA LYS A 50 27.47 -15.55 15.19
C LYS A 50 28.65 -16.48 15.49
N LEU A 51 28.93 -17.45 14.62
CA LEU A 51 29.92 -18.50 14.85
C LEU A 51 31.32 -18.12 14.37
N TYR A 52 31.45 -17.16 13.45
CA TYR A 52 32.70 -16.76 12.84
C TYR A 52 33.06 -15.31 13.20
N SER A 53 34.35 -15.02 13.36
CA SER A 53 34.82 -13.66 13.62
C SER A 53 34.51 -12.75 12.43
N PRO A 54 34.05 -11.50 12.64
CA PRO A 54 33.83 -10.52 11.56
C PRO A 54 35.04 -10.26 10.66
N SER A 55 36.26 -10.50 11.16
CA SER A 55 37.52 -10.35 10.41
C SER A 55 37.94 -11.59 9.60
N SER A 56 37.17 -12.68 9.67
CA SER A 56 37.53 -13.95 9.01
C SER A 56 37.00 -14.04 7.58
N GLN A 57 37.73 -14.78 6.73
CA GLN A 57 37.27 -15.08 5.36
C GLN A 57 35.93 -15.82 5.38
N GLN A 58 35.73 -16.74 6.32
CA GLN A 58 34.49 -17.50 6.47
C GLN A 58 33.28 -16.59 6.73
N TYR A 59 33.44 -15.58 7.59
CA TYR A 59 32.39 -14.60 7.84
C TYR A 59 32.07 -13.79 6.58
N GLN A 60 33.09 -13.41 5.80
CA GLN A 60 32.91 -12.73 4.53
C GLN A 60 32.14 -13.60 3.52
N ASP A 61 32.53 -14.87 3.36
CA ASP A 61 31.88 -15.80 2.43
C ASP A 61 30.41 -16.08 2.81
N ILE A 62 30.13 -16.24 4.11
CA ILE A 62 28.75 -16.36 4.62
C ILE A 62 27.96 -15.07 4.35
N SER A 63 28.57 -13.91 4.59
CA SER A 63 27.95 -12.61 4.37
C SER A 63 27.58 -12.39 2.89
N ILE A 64 28.49 -12.74 1.98
CA ILE A 64 28.24 -12.68 0.54
C ILE A 64 27.10 -13.63 0.16
N ALA A 65 27.13 -14.88 0.63
CA ALA A 65 26.07 -15.84 0.38
C ALA A 65 24.71 -15.38 0.94
N TYR A 66 24.71 -14.68 2.08
CA TYR A 66 23.50 -14.12 2.66
C TYR A 66 22.95 -12.97 1.83
N GLY A 67 23.82 -12.05 1.39
CA GLY A 67 23.45 -10.97 0.48
C GLY A 67 22.85 -11.50 -0.83
N GLU A 68 23.43 -12.55 -1.41
CA GLU A 68 22.91 -13.19 -2.63
C GLU A 68 21.51 -13.80 -2.42
N HIS A 69 21.29 -14.46 -1.28
CA HIS A 69 19.97 -14.96 -0.92
C HIS A 69 18.96 -13.82 -0.73
N LEU A 70 19.35 -12.73 -0.07
CA LEU A 70 18.48 -11.55 0.11
C LEU A 70 18.12 -10.90 -1.24
N MET A 71 19.03 -10.89 -2.22
CA MET A 71 18.73 -10.43 -3.58
C MET A 71 17.67 -11.31 -4.26
N GLN A 72 17.73 -12.63 -4.08
CA GLN A 72 16.75 -13.57 -4.62
C GLN A 72 15.37 -13.38 -3.99
N GLU A 73 15.32 -13.04 -2.71
CA GLU A 73 14.09 -12.71 -1.96
C GLU A 73 13.60 -11.26 -2.21
N HIS A 74 14.19 -10.53 -3.17
CA HIS A 74 13.87 -9.13 -3.48
C HIS A 74 14.08 -8.14 -2.31
N MET A 75 14.84 -8.54 -1.28
CA MET A 75 15.23 -7.71 -0.14
C MET A 75 16.53 -6.96 -0.45
N TYR A 76 16.47 -6.09 -1.45
CA TYR A 76 17.63 -5.42 -2.05
C TYR A 76 18.41 -4.52 -1.08
N GLU A 77 17.73 -3.73 -0.26
CA GLU A 77 18.40 -2.83 0.68
C GLU A 77 19.17 -3.61 1.78
N PRO A 78 18.56 -4.60 2.47
CA PRO A 78 19.32 -5.48 3.37
C PRO A 78 20.48 -6.21 2.68
N ALA A 79 20.30 -6.66 1.43
CA ALA A 79 21.39 -7.28 0.67
C ALA A 79 22.56 -6.32 0.47
N GLY A 80 22.27 -5.08 0.05
CA GLY A 80 23.27 -4.02 -0.13
C GLY A 80 24.03 -3.72 1.16
N LEU A 81 23.33 -3.63 2.29
CA LEU A 81 23.95 -3.43 3.60
C LEU A 81 24.87 -4.60 3.99
N MET A 82 24.46 -5.84 3.72
CA MET A 82 25.28 -7.01 4.02
C MET A 82 26.55 -7.02 3.16
N PHE A 83 26.42 -6.78 1.85
CA PHE A 83 27.56 -6.69 0.94
C PHE A 83 28.51 -5.55 1.30
N ALA A 84 27.99 -4.36 1.62
CA ALA A 84 28.81 -3.22 2.01
C ALA A 84 29.59 -3.52 3.29
N ARG A 85 28.94 -4.12 4.29
CA ARG A 85 29.56 -4.47 5.57
C ARG A 85 30.68 -5.49 5.43
N CYS A 86 30.58 -6.43 4.48
CA CYS A 86 31.62 -7.43 4.23
C CYS A 86 32.64 -7.03 3.16
N GLY A 87 32.65 -5.76 2.72
CA GLY A 87 33.60 -5.24 1.73
C GLY A 87 33.34 -5.71 0.29
N ALA A 88 32.20 -6.36 0.01
CA ALA A 88 31.81 -6.76 -1.34
C ALA A 88 31.18 -5.59 -2.10
N HIS A 89 31.95 -4.51 -2.27
CA HIS A 89 31.47 -3.20 -2.72
C HIS A 89 30.76 -3.24 -4.09
N GLU A 90 31.26 -4.01 -5.06
CA GLU A 90 30.60 -4.13 -6.38
C GLU A 90 29.18 -4.72 -6.27
N LYS A 91 29.01 -5.77 -5.44
CA LYS A 91 27.70 -6.38 -5.18
C LYS A 91 26.80 -5.41 -4.40
N ALA A 92 27.36 -4.69 -3.43
CA ALA A 92 26.63 -3.67 -2.69
C ALA A 92 26.09 -2.57 -3.61
N LEU A 93 26.91 -2.09 -4.54
CA LEU A 93 26.51 -1.08 -5.52
C LEU A 93 25.34 -1.58 -6.37
N SER A 94 25.41 -2.81 -6.88
CA SER A 94 24.33 -3.41 -7.67
C SER A 94 23.01 -3.50 -6.89
N ALA A 95 23.07 -3.84 -5.59
CA ALA A 95 21.90 -3.94 -4.74
C ALA A 95 21.29 -2.56 -4.45
N PHE A 96 22.12 -1.56 -4.12
CA PHE A 96 21.65 -0.19 -3.87
C PHE A 96 21.09 0.48 -5.13
N LEU A 97 21.67 0.21 -6.31
CA LEU A 97 21.09 0.62 -7.59
C LEU A 97 19.71 0.03 -7.79
N THR A 98 19.54 -1.26 -7.52
CA THR A 98 18.28 -1.96 -7.74
C THR A 98 17.14 -1.39 -6.88
N CYS A 99 17.42 -1.04 -5.62
CA CYS A 99 16.44 -0.42 -4.74
C CYS A 99 16.33 1.11 -4.87
N GLY A 100 17.19 1.75 -5.65
CA GLY A 100 17.22 3.21 -5.79
C GLY A 100 17.74 3.94 -4.53
N ASN A 101 18.54 3.29 -3.69
CA ASN A 101 19.18 3.96 -2.55
C ASN A 101 20.43 4.73 -3.04
N TRP A 102 20.20 5.89 -3.65
CA TRP A 102 21.23 6.67 -4.32
C TRP A 102 22.35 7.12 -3.38
N LYS A 103 22.02 7.49 -2.13
CA LYS A 103 23.00 7.94 -1.13
C LYS A 103 24.02 6.83 -0.84
N GLN A 104 23.54 5.61 -0.56
CA GLN A 104 24.43 4.47 -0.33
C GLN A 104 25.18 4.06 -1.59
N ALA A 105 24.55 4.12 -2.77
CA ALA A 105 25.22 3.86 -4.03
C ALA A 105 26.41 4.82 -4.26
N LEU A 106 26.26 6.11 -3.96
CA LEU A 106 27.35 7.08 -4.07
C LEU A 106 28.45 6.85 -3.02
N CYS A 107 28.10 6.47 -1.79
CA CYS A 107 29.10 6.08 -0.78
C CYS A 107 29.94 4.88 -1.25
N VAL A 108 29.29 3.85 -1.81
CA VAL A 108 29.98 2.67 -2.33
C VAL A 108 30.79 2.98 -3.59
N ALA A 109 30.29 3.84 -4.49
CA ALA A 109 31.04 4.29 -5.65
C ALA A 109 32.31 5.05 -5.27
N ALA A 110 32.26 5.85 -4.20
CA ALA A 110 33.44 6.50 -3.64
C ALA A 110 34.46 5.49 -3.09
N GLN A 111 34.00 4.43 -2.40
CA GLN A 111 34.87 3.34 -1.93
C GLN A 111 35.53 2.56 -3.08
N LEU A 112 34.84 2.45 -4.22
CA LEU A 112 35.36 1.85 -5.45
C LEU A 112 36.24 2.80 -6.27
N ASN A 113 36.47 4.04 -5.81
CA ASN A 113 37.24 5.07 -6.50
C ASN A 113 36.74 5.36 -7.92
N PHE A 114 35.42 5.46 -8.10
CA PHE A 114 34.84 5.76 -9.41
C PHE A 114 35.38 7.07 -9.99
N THR A 115 35.67 7.06 -11.29
CA THR A 115 36.03 8.28 -12.02
C THR A 115 34.81 9.18 -12.19
N LYS A 116 35.04 10.45 -12.57
CA LYS A 116 33.95 11.39 -12.86
C LYS A 116 32.98 10.83 -13.92
N ASP A 117 33.50 10.25 -14.99
CA ASP A 117 32.67 9.69 -16.07
C ASP A 117 31.83 8.50 -15.59
N GLN A 118 32.39 7.66 -14.71
CA GLN A 118 31.65 6.56 -14.09
C GLN A 118 30.55 7.08 -13.15
N LEU A 119 30.83 8.13 -12.38
CA LEU A 119 29.83 8.77 -11.52
C LEU A 119 28.69 9.41 -12.32
N VAL A 120 28.99 10.01 -13.48
CA VAL A 120 27.98 10.55 -14.39
C VAL A 120 27.06 9.43 -14.90
N GLY A 121 27.63 8.31 -15.36
CA GLY A 121 26.85 7.15 -15.82
C GLY A 121 26.01 6.52 -14.69
N LEU A 122 26.58 6.41 -13.50
CA LEU A 122 25.88 5.94 -12.30
C LEU A 122 24.72 6.87 -11.92
N GLY A 123 24.97 8.19 -11.92
CA GLY A 123 23.99 9.21 -11.60
C GLY A 123 22.78 9.17 -12.53
N ARG A 124 23.00 9.05 -13.84
CA ARG A 124 21.90 8.90 -14.82
C ARG A 124 21.08 7.63 -14.60
N THR A 125 21.75 6.52 -14.26
CA THR A 125 21.07 5.25 -13.96
C THR A 125 20.20 5.36 -12.70
N LEU A 126 20.75 5.98 -11.64
CA LEU A 126 20.03 6.22 -10.40
C LEU A 126 18.86 7.18 -10.58
N ALA A 127 19.05 8.27 -11.33
CA ALA A 127 17.99 9.23 -11.63
C ALA A 127 16.82 8.55 -12.34
N GLY A 128 17.08 7.74 -13.38
CA GLY A 128 16.04 6.95 -14.03
C GLY A 128 15.31 6.02 -13.06
N LYS A 129 16.04 5.37 -12.14
CA LYS A 129 15.44 4.50 -11.13
C LYS A 129 14.56 5.26 -10.12
N LEU A 130 14.94 6.47 -9.78
CA LEU A 130 14.20 7.34 -8.85
C LEU A 130 12.95 7.92 -9.51
N VAL A 131 13.01 8.24 -10.80
CA VAL A 131 11.84 8.66 -11.60
C VAL A 131 10.80 7.53 -11.67
N GLU A 132 11.22 6.28 -11.89
CA GLU A 132 10.31 5.11 -11.80
C GLU A 132 9.61 5.00 -10.43
N GLN A 133 10.28 5.46 -9.36
CA GLN A 133 9.75 5.48 -8.00
C GLN A 133 8.97 6.77 -7.66
N ARG A 134 8.79 7.68 -8.62
CA ARG A 134 8.18 9.02 -8.45
C ARG A 134 8.93 9.92 -7.46
N LYS A 135 10.22 9.67 -7.23
CA LYS A 135 11.09 10.47 -6.37
C LYS A 135 11.85 11.52 -7.20
N HIS A 136 11.10 12.42 -7.81
CA HIS A 136 11.64 13.41 -8.75
C HIS A 136 12.68 14.35 -8.11
N ILE A 137 12.47 14.75 -6.85
CA ILE A 137 13.43 15.60 -6.12
C ILE A 137 14.77 14.88 -5.92
N ASP A 138 14.75 13.63 -5.45
CA ASP A 138 15.97 12.83 -5.31
C ASP A 138 16.65 12.61 -6.68
N ALA A 139 15.88 12.36 -7.73
CA ALA A 139 16.41 12.16 -9.09
C ALA A 139 17.13 13.41 -9.60
N ALA A 140 16.53 14.59 -9.41
CA ALA A 140 17.11 15.87 -9.77
C ALA A 140 18.39 16.15 -8.97
N MET A 141 18.40 15.89 -7.66
CA MET A 141 19.60 16.03 -6.82
C MET A 141 20.76 15.16 -7.34
N VAL A 142 20.47 13.91 -7.70
CA VAL A 142 21.49 13.00 -8.24
C VAL A 142 22.04 13.51 -9.57
N LEU A 143 21.20 14.01 -10.48
CA LEU A 143 21.66 14.60 -11.75
C LEU A 143 22.48 15.88 -11.54
N GLU A 144 22.04 16.76 -10.64
CA GLU A 144 22.75 17.98 -10.29
C GLU A 144 24.13 17.66 -9.72
N GLU A 145 24.23 16.74 -8.76
CA GLU A 145 25.47 16.41 -8.04
C GLU A 145 26.44 15.57 -8.89
N CYS A 146 25.93 14.55 -9.59
CA CYS A 146 26.77 13.56 -10.26
C CYS A 146 27.01 13.87 -11.75
N ALA A 147 25.98 14.33 -12.46
CA ALA A 147 26.04 14.57 -13.90
C ALA A 147 26.30 16.04 -14.26
N GLN A 148 26.11 16.96 -13.30
CA GLN A 148 26.09 18.41 -13.54
C GLN A 148 25.10 18.82 -14.65
N ASP A 149 24.07 17.98 -14.84
CA ASP A 149 23.05 18.13 -15.87
C ASP A 149 21.86 18.90 -15.29
N TYR A 150 22.09 20.18 -15.02
CA TYR A 150 21.14 21.01 -14.26
C TYR A 150 19.87 21.33 -15.05
N GLU A 151 19.91 21.32 -16.39
CA GLU A 151 18.71 21.51 -17.22
C GLU A 151 17.75 20.35 -17.02
N GLU A 152 18.24 19.12 -17.17
CA GLU A 152 17.45 17.92 -16.94
C GLU A 152 16.97 17.83 -15.48
N ALA A 153 17.82 18.20 -14.51
CA ALA A 153 17.42 18.25 -13.11
C ALA A 153 16.24 19.21 -12.88
N VAL A 154 16.24 20.39 -13.52
CA VAL A 154 15.11 21.33 -13.46
C VAL A 154 13.85 20.70 -14.07
N LEU A 155 13.96 20.06 -15.24
CA LEU A 155 12.80 19.42 -15.89
C LEU A 155 12.18 18.32 -15.01
N LEU A 156 13.01 17.49 -14.37
CA LEU A 156 12.53 16.47 -13.42
C LEU A 156 11.81 17.09 -12.21
N LEU A 157 12.32 18.22 -11.68
CA LEU A 157 11.65 18.92 -10.58
C LEU A 157 10.29 19.46 -11.01
N LEU A 158 10.17 20.00 -12.23
CA LEU A 158 8.91 20.48 -12.78
C LEU A 158 7.90 19.32 -12.96
N GLU A 159 8.36 18.17 -13.47
CA GLU A 159 7.53 16.95 -13.57
C GLU A 159 7.03 16.50 -12.18
N GLY A 160 7.87 16.61 -11.15
CA GLY A 160 7.52 16.30 -9.77
C GLY A 160 6.77 17.40 -9.01
N ALA A 161 6.33 18.47 -9.69
CA ALA A 161 5.70 19.65 -9.09
C ALA A 161 6.52 20.34 -7.97
N ALA A 162 7.84 20.16 -7.97
CA ALA A 162 8.78 20.78 -7.03
C ALA A 162 9.23 22.17 -7.53
N TRP A 163 8.27 23.06 -7.78
CA TRP A 163 8.47 24.35 -8.45
C TRP A 163 9.48 25.27 -7.75
N GLU A 164 9.44 25.34 -6.42
CA GLU A 164 10.34 26.21 -5.64
C GLU A 164 11.80 25.78 -5.79
N GLU A 165 12.05 24.46 -5.77
CA GLU A 165 13.39 23.91 -5.95
C GLU A 165 13.86 24.04 -7.39
N ALA A 166 12.96 23.84 -8.37
CA ALA A 166 13.24 24.10 -9.78
C ALA A 166 13.67 25.55 -10.00
N LEU A 167 12.94 26.50 -9.41
CA LEU A 167 13.25 27.93 -9.49
C LEU A 167 14.58 28.26 -8.83
N ARG A 168 14.86 27.67 -7.65
CA ARG A 168 16.15 27.81 -6.97
C ARG A 168 17.32 27.36 -7.85
N LEU A 169 17.18 26.22 -8.54
CA LEU A 169 18.21 25.72 -9.47
C LEU A 169 18.40 26.62 -10.68
N VAL A 170 17.30 27.09 -11.28
CA VAL A 170 17.33 28.04 -12.40
C VAL A 170 18.13 29.29 -12.05
N TYR A 171 17.88 29.89 -10.89
CA TYR A 171 18.65 31.05 -10.43
C TYR A 171 20.09 30.69 -10.05
N LYS A 172 20.32 29.55 -9.37
CA LYS A 172 21.66 29.09 -8.98
C LYS A 172 22.59 28.93 -10.18
N TYR A 173 22.09 28.42 -11.29
CA TYR A 173 22.86 28.17 -12.51
C TYR A 173 22.68 29.24 -13.60
N ASN A 174 22.00 30.35 -13.29
CA ASN A 174 21.78 31.48 -14.19
C ASN A 174 21.15 31.10 -15.54
N ARG A 175 20.14 30.21 -15.52
CA ARG A 175 19.39 29.74 -16.69
C ARG A 175 17.97 30.27 -16.75
N LEU A 176 17.89 31.59 -16.69
CA LEU A 176 16.62 32.33 -16.65
C LEU A 176 15.74 32.08 -17.88
N ASP A 177 16.33 31.64 -18.99
CA ASP A 177 15.63 31.20 -20.20
C ASP A 177 14.59 30.10 -19.90
N ILE A 178 14.92 29.18 -18.98
CA ILE A 178 14.06 28.04 -18.61
C ILE A 178 12.75 28.50 -17.95
N ILE A 179 12.72 29.70 -17.35
CA ILE A 179 11.54 30.24 -16.70
C ILE A 179 10.38 30.38 -17.70
N GLU A 180 10.66 31.02 -18.84
CA GLU A 180 9.64 31.25 -19.88
C GLU A 180 9.37 29.99 -20.69
N THR A 181 10.40 29.18 -20.97
CA THR A 181 10.24 28.01 -21.86
C THR A 181 9.63 26.79 -21.18
N ASN A 182 9.85 26.60 -19.87
CA ASN A 182 9.45 25.37 -19.17
C ASN A 182 8.70 25.65 -17.87
N VAL A 183 9.19 26.54 -16.99
CA VAL A 183 8.59 26.74 -15.65
C VAL A 183 7.16 27.25 -15.77
N LYS A 184 6.96 28.39 -16.46
CA LYS A 184 5.63 28.99 -16.65
C LYS A 184 4.65 28.06 -17.37
N PRO A 185 4.99 27.44 -18.53
CA PRO A 185 4.11 26.46 -19.17
C PRO A 185 3.73 25.30 -18.26
N SER A 186 4.69 24.77 -17.50
CA SER A 186 4.47 23.62 -16.61
C SER A 186 3.54 23.96 -15.44
N ILE A 187 3.62 25.18 -14.90
CA ILE A 187 2.68 25.66 -13.86
C ILE A 187 1.25 25.76 -14.42
N LEU A 188 1.09 26.34 -15.62
CA LEU A 188 -0.22 26.49 -16.25
C LEU A 188 -0.83 25.14 -16.66
N GLU A 189 0.01 24.20 -17.12
CA GLU A 189 -0.41 22.83 -17.39
C GLU A 189 -0.84 22.10 -16.12
N ALA A 190 -0.07 22.23 -15.03
CA ALA A 190 -0.43 21.68 -13.73
C ALA A 190 -1.78 22.24 -13.23
N GLN A 191 -2.01 23.55 -13.36
CA GLN A 191 -3.29 24.16 -12.99
C GLN A 191 -4.46 23.55 -13.77
N LYS A 192 -4.32 23.38 -15.09
CA LYS A 192 -5.35 22.73 -15.93
C LYS A 192 -5.60 21.28 -15.51
N ASN A 193 -4.53 20.55 -15.18
CA ASN A 193 -4.64 19.16 -14.72
C ASN A 193 -5.38 19.08 -13.37
N TYR A 194 -5.10 19.99 -12.43
CA TYR A 194 -5.86 20.07 -11.18
C TYR A 194 -7.32 20.42 -11.43
N MET A 195 -7.63 21.39 -12.29
CA MET A 195 -9.01 21.73 -12.64
C MET A 195 -9.78 20.53 -13.20
N ALA A 196 -9.21 19.83 -14.18
CA ALA A 196 -9.82 18.63 -14.76
C ALA A 196 -9.98 17.49 -13.74
N PHE A 197 -9.01 17.34 -12.84
CA PHE A 197 -9.10 16.38 -11.74
C PHE A 197 -10.26 16.71 -10.79
N LEU A 198 -10.39 17.98 -10.37
CA LEU A 198 -11.45 18.43 -9.47
C LEU A 198 -12.84 18.29 -10.10
N ASP A 199 -12.98 18.59 -11.38
CA ASP A 199 -14.23 18.36 -12.13
C ASP A 199 -14.60 16.87 -12.13
N SER A 200 -13.62 16.00 -12.37
CA SER A 200 -13.81 14.54 -12.34
C SER A 200 -14.20 14.01 -10.96
N GLN A 201 -13.53 14.48 -9.90
CA GLN A 201 -13.86 14.12 -8.52
C GLN A 201 -15.25 14.60 -8.14
N THR A 202 -15.59 15.85 -8.48
CA THR A 202 -16.91 16.45 -8.21
C THR A 202 -18.03 15.69 -8.93
N ALA A 203 -17.84 15.36 -10.21
CA ALA A 203 -18.79 14.59 -11.00
C ALA A 203 -18.96 13.17 -10.45
N THR A 204 -17.85 12.52 -10.10
CA THR A 204 -17.84 11.16 -9.52
C THR A 204 -18.54 11.12 -8.18
N PHE A 205 -18.20 12.05 -7.28
CA PHE A 205 -18.86 12.21 -5.98
C PHE A 205 -20.36 12.44 -6.13
N SER A 206 -20.75 13.38 -6.98
CA SER A 206 -22.16 13.72 -7.22
C SER A 206 -22.95 12.54 -7.78
N ARG A 207 -22.37 11.77 -8.69
CA ARG A 207 -22.97 10.56 -9.26
C ARG A 207 -23.16 9.49 -8.19
N HIS A 208 -22.13 9.20 -7.39
CA HIS A 208 -22.21 8.19 -6.34
C HIS A 208 -23.18 8.60 -5.23
N LYS A 209 -23.21 9.88 -4.84
CA LYS A 209 -24.19 10.42 -3.89
C LYS A 209 -25.62 10.20 -4.39
N LYS A 210 -25.91 10.62 -5.62
CA LYS A 210 -27.25 10.44 -6.23
C LYS A 210 -27.66 8.97 -6.25
N ARG A 211 -26.74 8.09 -6.66
CA ARG A 211 -27.01 6.65 -6.71
C ARG A 211 -27.27 6.06 -5.32
N LEU A 212 -26.48 6.46 -4.32
CA LEU A 212 -26.66 5.98 -2.95
C LEU A 212 -28.04 6.35 -2.39
N LEU A 213 -28.53 7.57 -2.66
CA LEU A 213 -29.87 7.99 -2.25
C LEU A 213 -30.96 7.12 -2.90
N VAL A 214 -30.85 6.83 -4.20
CA VAL A 214 -31.78 5.93 -4.91
C VAL A 214 -31.74 4.52 -4.32
N VAL A 215 -30.55 3.97 -4.06
CA VAL A 215 -30.40 2.62 -3.48
C VAL A 215 -31.04 2.55 -2.10
N ARG A 216 -30.89 3.59 -1.28
CA ARG A 216 -31.52 3.68 0.04
C ARG A 216 -33.04 3.75 -0.03
N GLU A 217 -33.57 4.57 -0.92
CA GLU A 217 -35.01 4.67 -1.15
C GLU A 217 -35.60 3.33 -1.61
N LEU A 218 -34.94 2.65 -2.56
CA LEU A 218 -35.36 1.32 -3.01
C LEU A 218 -35.33 0.27 -1.88
N LYS A 219 -34.33 0.33 -0.99
CA LYS A 219 -34.25 -0.56 0.18
C LYS A 219 -35.37 -0.27 1.18
N GLU A 220 -35.71 1.00 1.40
CA GLU A 220 -36.80 1.40 2.28
C GLU A 220 -38.16 0.96 1.71
N GLN A 221 -38.41 1.17 0.41
CA GLN A 221 -39.63 0.70 -0.27
C GLN A 221 -39.76 -0.83 -0.21
N ALA A 222 -38.67 -1.58 -0.39
CA ALA A 222 -38.68 -3.03 -0.28
C ALA A 222 -38.97 -3.51 1.16
N GLN A 223 -38.50 -2.79 2.18
CA GLN A 223 -38.81 -3.08 3.57
C GLN A 223 -40.28 -2.82 3.90
N GLN A 224 -40.87 -1.74 3.36
CA GLN A 224 -42.29 -1.42 3.55
C GLN A 224 -43.20 -2.42 2.82
N ALA A 225 -42.86 -2.80 1.59
CA ALA A 225 -43.62 -3.80 0.83
C ALA A 225 -43.59 -5.21 1.45
N GLY A 226 -42.49 -5.58 2.13
CA GLY A 226 -42.38 -6.83 2.87
C GLY A 226 -43.15 -6.86 4.22
N LEU A 227 -43.66 -5.71 4.68
CA LEU A 227 -44.51 -5.61 5.88
C LEU A 227 -46.01 -5.69 5.56
N ASP A 228 -46.42 -5.43 4.30
CA ASP A 228 -47.82 -5.52 3.86
C ASP A 228 -48.25 -6.94 3.46
N ASP A 229 -47.30 -7.88 3.34
CA ASP A 229 -47.57 -9.29 3.03
C ASP A 229 -47.58 -10.16 4.31
N GLU A 230 -48.32 -9.75 5.34
CA GLU A 230 -48.81 -10.68 6.38
C GLU A 230 -49.96 -11.52 5.83
N VAL A 231 -49.66 -12.38 4.84
CA VAL A 231 -50.49 -13.54 4.52
C VAL A 231 -49.72 -14.78 4.95
N PRO A 232 -50.18 -15.54 5.97
CA PRO A 232 -49.50 -16.77 6.39
C PRO A 232 -49.75 -17.87 5.35
N HIS A 233 -48.88 -18.02 4.36
CA HIS A 233 -48.73 -19.28 3.64
C HIS A 233 -47.28 -19.55 3.26
N GLY A 234 -46.80 -20.70 3.73
CA GLY A 234 -45.42 -21.13 3.63
C GLY A 234 -44.99 -21.62 2.25
N GLN A 235 -43.71 -21.98 2.20
CA GLN A 235 -42.92 -22.36 1.01
C GLN A 235 -42.63 -21.12 0.15
N GLU A 236 -41.41 -20.60 0.10
CA GLU A 236 -40.24 -21.27 -0.45
C GLU A 236 -38.96 -20.92 0.35
N SER A 237 -38.59 -21.82 1.27
CA SER A 237 -37.24 -21.89 1.84
C SER A 237 -36.49 -23.01 1.13
N ASP A 238 -36.21 -22.83 -0.17
CA ASP A 238 -35.54 -23.86 -0.99
C ASP A 238 -34.18 -23.42 -1.57
N LEU A 239 -33.51 -22.44 -0.96
CA LEU A 239 -32.15 -22.04 -1.36
C LEU A 239 -31.03 -22.39 -0.37
N PHE A 240 -31.31 -23.07 0.74
CA PHE A 240 -30.26 -23.47 1.70
C PHE A 240 -30.36 -24.90 2.26
N SER A 241 -31.01 -25.81 1.53
CA SER A 241 -31.10 -27.22 1.91
C SER A 241 -29.92 -28.05 1.39
N GLU A 242 -28.68 -27.70 1.71
CA GLU A 242 -27.53 -28.61 1.55
C GLU A 242 -26.47 -28.37 2.63
N THR A 243 -26.77 -28.68 3.90
CA THR A 243 -25.76 -29.01 4.93
C THR A 243 -26.44 -29.44 6.23
N SER A 244 -27.13 -30.57 6.21
CA SER A 244 -27.48 -31.28 7.45
C SER A 244 -27.84 -32.73 7.17
N SER A 245 -26.82 -33.58 7.07
CA SER A 245 -26.98 -35.01 7.28
C SER A 245 -25.93 -35.45 8.30
N VAL A 246 -26.28 -35.25 9.58
CA VAL A 246 -25.68 -35.94 10.72
C VAL A 246 -26.56 -37.14 11.05
N VAL A 247 -26.13 -38.34 10.68
CA VAL A 247 -26.63 -39.58 11.28
C VAL A 247 -25.46 -40.49 11.60
N SER A 248 -25.46 -40.90 12.86
CA SER A 248 -24.55 -41.82 13.54
C SER A 248 -24.58 -43.24 12.98
N GLY A 249 -23.45 -43.94 13.17
CA GLY A 249 -23.45 -45.36 13.54
C GLY A 249 -22.73 -46.33 12.60
N SER A 250 -21.47 -46.63 12.89
CA SER A 250 -20.99 -47.98 13.31
C SER A 250 -19.49 -48.16 13.08
N GLU A 251 -18.90 -48.95 13.97
CA GLU A 251 -17.48 -49.23 14.15
C GLU A 251 -16.88 -50.08 13.02
N MET A 252 -15.59 -49.84 12.70
CA MET A 252 -14.53 -50.85 12.55
C MET A 252 -13.45 -50.42 11.54
N SER A 253 -12.25 -50.15 12.08
CA SER A 253 -10.93 -50.26 11.43
C SER A 253 -10.57 -49.35 10.24
N GLY A 254 -9.31 -48.90 10.22
CA GLY A 254 -8.66 -48.43 8.98
C GLY A 254 -7.93 -47.11 9.11
N LYS A 255 -6.66 -47.17 9.53
CA LYS A 255 -5.66 -46.11 9.39
C LYS A 255 -5.65 -45.55 7.96
N TYR A 256 -5.92 -44.27 7.73
CA TYR A 256 -5.24 -43.43 6.71
C TYR A 256 -5.45 -41.94 7.02
N SER A 257 -4.35 -41.26 7.34
CA SER A 257 -4.27 -39.81 7.40
C SER A 257 -4.33 -39.22 5.99
N HIS A 258 -5.34 -38.43 5.67
CA HIS A 258 -5.28 -37.45 4.59
C HIS A 258 -5.84 -36.11 5.06
N SER A 259 -4.94 -35.12 5.09
CA SER A 259 -5.21 -33.71 5.35
C SER A 259 -6.39 -33.16 4.54
N ASN A 260 -7.38 -32.60 5.23
CA ASN A 260 -8.50 -31.83 4.70
C ASN A 260 -8.07 -30.46 4.10
N SER A 261 -7.18 -30.44 3.10
CA SER A 261 -6.73 -29.21 2.42
C SER A 261 -7.72 -28.68 1.36
N ARG A 262 -8.74 -29.45 0.97
CA ARG A 262 -9.70 -29.08 -0.08
C ARG A 262 -10.87 -28.21 0.43
N ILE A 263 -11.17 -28.25 1.73
CA ILE A 263 -12.30 -27.53 2.34
C ILE A 263 -11.92 -26.06 2.63
N SER A 264 -10.70 -25.80 3.11
CA SER A 264 -10.20 -24.43 3.40
C SER A 264 -9.95 -23.60 2.13
N ALA A 265 -9.54 -24.24 1.03
CA ALA A 265 -9.31 -23.57 -0.27
C ALA A 265 -10.61 -23.12 -0.96
N ARG A 266 -11.73 -23.81 -0.73
CA ARG A 266 -13.07 -23.37 -1.18
C ARG A 266 -13.56 -22.19 -0.34
N SER A 267 -13.34 -22.22 0.96
CA SER A 267 -13.67 -21.10 1.87
C SER A 267 -12.89 -19.83 1.55
N SER A 268 -11.59 -19.92 1.20
CA SER A 268 -10.79 -18.74 0.85
C SER A 268 -11.15 -18.16 -0.52
N LYS A 269 -11.46 -19.00 -1.52
CA LYS A 269 -11.95 -18.56 -2.83
C LYS A 269 -13.35 -17.94 -2.73
N ASN A 270 -14.25 -18.53 -1.93
CA ASN A 270 -15.57 -17.94 -1.67
C ASN A 270 -15.48 -16.65 -0.86
N ARG A 271 -14.58 -16.57 0.13
CA ARG A 271 -14.29 -15.31 0.85
C ARG A 271 -13.79 -14.24 -0.10
N ARG A 272 -12.78 -14.52 -0.94
CA ARG A 272 -12.31 -13.57 -1.97
C ARG A 272 -13.41 -13.15 -2.95
N LYS A 273 -14.32 -14.06 -3.32
CA LYS A 273 -15.46 -13.74 -4.20
C LYS A 273 -16.52 -12.89 -3.49
N ALA A 274 -16.74 -13.10 -2.20
CA ALA A 274 -17.61 -12.28 -1.37
C ALA A 274 -17.02 -10.87 -1.14
N GLU A 275 -15.74 -10.77 -0.78
CA GLU A 275 -14.99 -9.50 -0.66
C GLU A 275 -15.04 -8.71 -1.98
N ARG A 276 -14.81 -9.35 -3.14
CA ARG A 276 -14.92 -8.68 -4.45
C ARG A 276 -16.34 -8.17 -4.76
N LYS A 277 -17.38 -8.83 -4.23
CA LYS A 277 -18.76 -8.38 -4.39
C LYS A 277 -19.10 -7.22 -3.44
N LYS A 278 -18.43 -7.13 -2.29
CA LYS A 278 -18.58 -6.05 -1.33
C LYS A 278 -18.15 -4.69 -1.90
N HIS A 279 -17.06 -4.67 -2.67
CA HIS A 279 -16.56 -3.47 -3.34
C HIS A 279 -17.18 -3.24 -4.73
N SER A 280 -18.27 -3.93 -5.08
CA SER A 280 -18.84 -3.86 -6.42
C SER A 280 -19.78 -2.66 -6.55
N LEU A 281 -19.36 -1.66 -7.32
CA LEU A 281 -20.20 -0.52 -7.73
C LEU A 281 -21.20 -0.88 -8.84
N LYS A 282 -21.49 -2.17 -9.05
CA LYS A 282 -22.45 -2.61 -10.07
C LYS A 282 -23.87 -2.34 -9.55
N GLU A 283 -24.65 -1.66 -10.37
CA GLU A 283 -26.05 -1.36 -10.08
C GLU A 283 -26.85 -2.64 -9.84
N GLY A 284 -27.62 -2.67 -8.75
CA GLY A 284 -28.44 -3.79 -8.32
C GLY A 284 -27.68 -4.88 -7.55
N SER A 285 -26.41 -4.64 -7.18
CA SER A 285 -25.69 -5.59 -6.33
C SER A 285 -26.19 -5.54 -4.87
N PRO A 286 -26.18 -6.68 -4.14
CA PRO A 286 -26.76 -6.72 -2.78
C PRO A 286 -26.11 -5.75 -1.77
N LEU A 287 -24.83 -5.42 -1.96
CA LEU A 287 -24.02 -4.57 -1.08
C LEU A 287 -23.63 -3.25 -1.76
N GLU A 288 -24.41 -2.83 -2.76
CA GLU A 288 -24.12 -1.64 -3.56
C GLU A 288 -24.01 -0.36 -2.69
N ASP A 289 -24.82 -0.24 -1.65
CA ASP A 289 -24.78 0.88 -0.70
C ASP A 289 -23.47 0.96 0.08
N LEU A 290 -22.93 -0.18 0.54
CA LEU A 290 -21.63 -0.22 1.22
C LEU A 290 -20.48 0.14 0.27
N ALA A 291 -20.51 -0.40 -0.97
CA ALA A 291 -19.53 -0.07 -2.00
C ALA A 291 -19.54 1.43 -2.34
N LEU A 292 -20.73 2.03 -2.42
CA LEU A 292 -20.89 3.47 -2.68
C LEU A 292 -20.40 4.32 -1.50
N LEU A 293 -20.66 3.90 -0.26
CA LEU A 293 -20.15 4.60 0.93
C LEU A 293 -18.63 4.61 0.98
N GLU A 294 -17.99 3.47 0.69
CA GLU A 294 -16.54 3.36 0.62
C GLU A 294 -15.96 4.26 -0.47
N ALA A 295 -16.52 4.20 -1.70
CA ALA A 295 -16.08 5.03 -2.81
C ALA A 295 -16.27 6.54 -2.52
N LEU A 296 -17.37 6.93 -1.87
CA LEU A 296 -17.58 8.31 -1.44
C LEU A 296 -16.56 8.74 -0.38
N SER A 297 -16.26 7.88 0.59
CA SER A 297 -15.25 8.14 1.61
C SER A 297 -13.86 8.31 1.00
N GLU A 298 -13.50 7.45 0.04
CA GLU A 298 -12.22 7.52 -0.68
C GLU A 298 -12.09 8.83 -1.46
N VAL A 299 -13.14 9.25 -2.18
CA VAL A 299 -13.15 10.52 -2.93
C VAL A 299 -12.96 11.72 -1.99
N VAL A 300 -13.63 11.74 -0.83
CA VAL A 300 -13.46 12.82 0.16
C VAL A 300 -12.03 12.83 0.72
N GLN A 301 -11.49 11.67 1.11
CA GLN A 301 -10.15 11.59 1.68
C GLN A 301 -9.07 11.99 0.66
N ASN A 302 -9.21 11.55 -0.60
CA ASN A 302 -8.29 11.92 -1.68
C ASN A 302 -8.33 13.43 -1.93
N THR A 303 -9.51 14.04 -1.94
CA THR A 303 -9.66 15.49 -2.12
C THR A 303 -9.10 16.27 -0.94
N GLU A 304 -9.29 15.79 0.29
CA GLU A 304 -8.73 16.41 1.50
C GLU A 304 -7.18 16.39 1.50
N ASN A 305 -6.58 15.29 1.03
CA ASN A 305 -5.12 15.15 0.95
C ASN A 305 -4.48 16.12 -0.06
N LEU A 306 -5.24 16.68 -1.00
CA LEU A 306 -4.74 17.64 -1.98
C LEU A 306 -4.52 19.05 -1.43
N LYS A 307 -4.95 19.35 -0.20
CA LYS A 307 -4.85 20.70 0.39
C LYS A 307 -3.43 21.28 0.32
N ASP A 308 -2.44 20.46 0.67
CA ASP A 308 -1.05 20.90 0.65
C ASP A 308 -0.62 21.15 -0.80
N GLU A 309 -0.86 20.22 -1.71
CA GLU A 309 -0.50 20.36 -3.13
C GLU A 309 -1.13 21.60 -3.79
N VAL A 310 -2.43 21.83 -3.54
CA VAL A 310 -3.16 23.02 -4.01
C VAL A 310 -2.53 24.29 -3.45
N TYR A 311 -2.20 24.32 -2.16
CA TYR A 311 -1.55 25.49 -1.57
C TYR A 311 -0.19 25.80 -2.21
N HIS A 312 0.62 24.76 -2.49
CA HIS A 312 1.92 24.94 -3.15
C HIS A 312 1.76 25.52 -4.56
N ILE A 313 0.84 25.02 -5.39
CA ILE A 313 0.64 25.58 -6.73
C ILE A 313 0.04 27.00 -6.68
N LEU A 314 -0.85 27.31 -5.72
CA LEU A 314 -1.38 28.67 -5.56
C LEU A 314 -0.28 29.69 -5.28
N LYS A 315 0.69 29.36 -4.42
CA LYS A 315 1.85 30.23 -4.15
C LYS A 315 2.65 30.52 -5.42
N VAL A 316 2.85 29.50 -6.25
CA VAL A 316 3.64 29.61 -7.48
C VAL A 316 2.88 30.36 -8.57
N LEU A 317 1.57 30.11 -8.72
CA LEU A 317 0.71 30.88 -9.61
C LEU A 317 0.75 32.37 -9.26
N PHE A 318 0.61 32.72 -7.98
CA PHE A 318 0.73 34.09 -7.50
C PHE A 318 2.13 34.68 -7.78
N LEU A 319 3.19 33.92 -7.49
CA LEU A 319 4.57 34.36 -7.73
C LEU A 319 4.85 34.73 -9.19
N PHE A 320 4.19 34.05 -10.13
CA PHE A 320 4.32 34.29 -11.58
C PHE A 320 3.21 35.16 -12.18
N GLU A 321 2.44 35.87 -11.34
CA GLU A 321 1.37 36.80 -11.74
C GLU A 321 0.21 36.11 -12.51
N PHE A 322 0.01 34.81 -12.30
CA PHE A 322 -1.12 34.03 -12.83
C PHE A 322 -2.33 34.07 -11.90
N ASP A 323 -2.71 35.29 -11.49
CA ASP A 323 -3.70 35.51 -10.44
C ASP A 323 -5.09 34.99 -10.82
N GLU A 324 -5.48 35.10 -12.09
CA GLU A 324 -6.77 34.60 -12.57
C GLU A 324 -6.87 33.08 -12.45
N GLN A 325 -5.82 32.37 -12.88
CA GLN A 325 -5.74 30.91 -12.79
C GLN A 325 -5.66 30.43 -11.35
N GLY A 326 -4.96 31.19 -10.49
CA GLY A 326 -4.92 30.97 -9.04
C GLY A 326 -6.31 31.11 -8.40
N ARG A 327 -7.04 32.19 -8.71
CA ARG A 327 -8.41 32.40 -8.22
C ARG A 327 -9.37 31.32 -8.70
N GLU A 328 -9.29 30.94 -9.97
CA GLU A 328 -10.11 29.88 -10.56
C GLU A 328 -9.90 28.55 -9.81
N LEU A 329 -8.64 28.13 -9.63
CA LEU A 329 -8.30 26.89 -8.94
C LEU A 329 -8.73 26.93 -7.46
N GLN A 330 -8.44 28.03 -6.76
CA GLN A 330 -8.82 28.21 -5.36
C GLN A 330 -10.33 28.09 -5.18
N LYS A 331 -11.10 28.75 -6.06
CA LYS A 331 -12.57 28.69 -6.02
C LYS A 331 -13.09 27.29 -6.34
N ALA A 332 -12.60 26.65 -7.39
CA ALA A 332 -13.04 25.31 -7.79
C ALA A 332 -12.78 24.28 -6.68
N PHE A 333 -11.61 24.36 -6.02
CA PHE A 333 -11.28 23.48 -4.91
C PHE A 333 -12.14 23.77 -3.67
N GLU A 334 -12.38 25.05 -3.36
CA GLU A 334 -13.31 25.43 -2.29
C GLU A 334 -14.73 24.91 -2.54
N ASP A 335 -15.28 25.13 -3.73
CA ASP A 335 -16.62 24.70 -4.09
C ASP A 335 -16.76 23.18 -3.98
N THR A 336 -15.72 22.45 -4.39
CA THR A 336 -15.63 20.98 -4.26
C THR A 336 -15.66 20.54 -2.80
N LEU A 337 -14.82 21.13 -1.95
CA LEU A 337 -14.77 20.81 -0.51
C LEU A 337 -16.09 21.15 0.19
N GLN A 338 -16.68 22.31 -0.12
CA GLN A 338 -17.97 22.72 0.43
C GLN A 338 -19.10 21.77 0.01
N LEU A 339 -19.12 21.33 -1.25
CA LEU A 339 -20.09 20.34 -1.74
C LEU A 339 -19.99 19.02 -0.95
N MET A 340 -18.77 18.51 -0.79
CA MET A 340 -18.53 17.27 -0.04
C MET A 340 -18.96 17.42 1.41
N GLU A 341 -18.56 18.51 2.06
CA GLU A 341 -18.89 18.81 3.44
C GLU A 341 -20.40 18.92 3.69
N ARG A 342 -21.12 19.68 2.85
CA ARG A 342 -22.59 19.80 2.93
C ARG A 342 -23.29 18.47 2.73
N SER A 343 -22.67 17.57 1.96
CA SER A 343 -23.22 16.25 1.65
C SER A 343 -22.95 15.20 2.74
N LEU A 344 -21.98 15.42 3.65
CA LEU A 344 -21.64 14.45 4.68
C LEU A 344 -22.84 14.07 5.57
N PRO A 345 -23.66 15.02 6.09
CA PRO A 345 -24.80 14.69 6.93
C PRO A 345 -25.91 13.95 6.18
N GLU A 346 -26.04 14.15 4.87
CA GLU A 346 -27.00 13.43 4.03
C GLU A 346 -26.56 11.98 3.75
N ILE A 347 -25.25 11.77 3.62
CA ILE A 347 -24.66 10.46 3.32
C ILE A 347 -24.50 9.63 4.61
N TRP A 348 -24.02 10.20 5.71
CA TRP A 348 -23.76 9.49 6.97
C TRP A 348 -24.82 9.83 8.03
N THR A 349 -26.03 9.29 7.85
CA THR A 349 -27.16 9.48 8.79
C THR A 349 -27.18 8.42 9.90
N LEU A 350 -27.52 8.83 11.13
CA LEU A 350 -27.61 7.98 12.33
C LEU A 350 -28.58 6.79 12.17
N THR A 351 -29.63 6.94 11.37
CA THR A 351 -30.65 5.90 11.14
C THR A 351 -30.06 4.62 10.56
N TYR A 352 -29.07 4.73 9.67
CA TYR A 352 -28.40 3.58 9.06
C TYR A 352 -27.23 3.04 9.91
N GLN A 353 -26.70 3.85 10.84
CA GLN A 353 -25.74 3.39 11.86
C GLN A 353 -26.43 2.45 12.88
N GLN A 354 -27.67 2.74 13.28
CA GLN A 354 -28.41 1.99 14.31
C GLN A 354 -29.10 0.71 13.80
N ASN A 355 -29.42 0.61 12.51
CA ASN A 355 -30.00 -0.59 11.90
C ASN A 355 -29.07 -1.82 11.93
N SER A 356 -27.80 -1.64 12.34
CA SER A 356 -26.85 -2.73 12.57
C SER A 356 -26.88 -3.28 14.01
N ALA A 357 -27.50 -2.59 14.98
CA ALA A 357 -27.18 -2.79 16.39
C ALA A 357 -28.35 -2.76 17.39
N THR A 358 -29.62 -2.68 16.97
CA THR A 358 -30.75 -2.71 17.91
C THR A 358 -31.36 -4.11 18.01
N PRO A 359 -31.04 -4.93 19.05
CA PRO A 359 -31.82 -6.12 19.34
C PRO A 359 -33.23 -5.69 19.75
N VAL A 360 -34.24 -6.21 19.04
CA VAL A 360 -35.66 -5.98 19.34
C VAL A 360 -36.04 -6.79 20.59
N LEU A 361 -35.61 -6.33 21.77
CA LEU A 361 -35.97 -6.89 23.08
C LEU A 361 -36.88 -5.90 23.81
N GLY A 362 -38.14 -5.85 23.38
CA GLY A 362 -39.21 -5.15 24.08
C GLY A 362 -40.19 -6.14 24.73
N PRO A 363 -41.04 -5.68 25.66
CA PRO A 363 -42.05 -6.52 26.32
C PRO A 363 -43.11 -7.08 25.36
N ASN A 364 -43.17 -6.61 24.12
CA ASN A 364 -44.07 -7.08 23.07
C ASN A 364 -43.37 -7.97 22.01
N SER A 365 -42.09 -8.29 22.18
CA SER A 365 -41.34 -9.11 21.22
C SER A 365 -41.73 -10.59 21.32
N THR A 366 -42.28 -11.16 20.24
CA THR A 366 -42.57 -12.61 20.15
C THR A 366 -41.30 -13.43 19.91
N ALA A 367 -41.31 -14.72 20.27
CA ALA A 367 -40.18 -15.63 20.06
C ALA A 367 -39.66 -15.65 18.61
N ASN A 368 -40.55 -15.48 17.63
CA ASN A 368 -40.20 -15.37 16.21
C ASN A 368 -39.46 -14.06 15.89
N SER A 369 -39.87 -12.92 16.45
CA SER A 369 -39.18 -11.63 16.29
C SER A 369 -37.77 -11.65 16.91
N ILE A 370 -37.63 -12.33 18.05
CA ILE A 370 -36.34 -12.54 18.71
C ILE A 370 -35.45 -13.45 17.87
N MET A 371 -36.00 -14.56 17.36
CA MET A 371 -35.24 -15.52 16.54
C MET A 371 -34.83 -14.94 15.18
N ALA A 372 -35.67 -14.10 14.56
CA ALA A 372 -35.35 -13.34 13.34
C ALA A 372 -34.23 -12.30 13.60
N SER A 373 -34.28 -11.59 14.73
CA SER A 373 -33.23 -10.64 15.11
C SER A 373 -31.88 -11.35 15.37
N TYR A 374 -31.90 -12.55 15.94
CA TYR A 374 -30.70 -13.38 16.15
C TYR A 374 -30.14 -13.96 14.85
N GLN A 375 -30.97 -14.26 13.86
CA GLN A 375 -30.52 -14.66 12.52
C GLN A 375 -29.91 -13.46 11.76
N GLN A 376 -30.48 -12.26 11.89
CA GLN A 376 -29.88 -11.01 11.38
C GLN A 376 -28.58 -10.63 12.10
N GLN A 377 -28.47 -10.90 13.40
CA GLN A 377 -27.22 -10.69 14.15
C GLN A 377 -26.11 -11.69 13.79
N LYS A 378 -26.43 -12.90 13.29
CA LYS A 378 -25.40 -13.79 12.71
C LYS A 378 -24.82 -13.25 11.39
N THR A 379 -25.52 -12.32 10.75
CA THR A 379 -25.02 -11.46 9.67
C THR A 379 -24.41 -10.15 10.17
N SER A 380 -24.02 -10.06 11.46
CA SER A 380 -23.31 -8.91 12.02
C SER A 380 -22.15 -8.55 11.11
N VAL A 381 -22.24 -7.35 10.53
CA VAL A 381 -21.25 -6.78 9.64
C VAL A 381 -19.90 -6.81 10.38
N PRO A 382 -18.84 -7.42 9.83
CA PRO A 382 -17.55 -7.52 10.52
C PRO A 382 -17.05 -6.12 10.91
N VAL A 383 -16.28 -6.01 12.00
CA VAL A 383 -15.80 -4.74 12.60
C VAL A 383 -15.23 -3.72 11.60
N LEU A 384 -14.65 -4.18 10.47
CA LEU A 384 -14.20 -3.29 9.37
C LEU A 384 -15.33 -2.51 8.68
N ASP A 385 -16.56 -3.01 8.67
CA ASP A 385 -17.71 -2.32 8.07
C ASP A 385 -18.27 -1.21 8.96
N ALA A 386 -17.97 -1.21 10.26
CA ALA A 386 -18.38 -0.13 11.16
C ALA A 386 -17.66 1.19 10.85
N GLU A 387 -16.43 1.13 10.32
CA GLU A 387 -15.66 2.31 9.93
C GLU A 387 -16.27 3.02 8.71
N LEU A 388 -16.91 2.30 7.79
CA LEU A 388 -17.56 2.88 6.60
C LEU A 388 -18.76 3.77 6.95
N PHE A 389 -19.34 3.57 8.13
CA PHE A 389 -20.41 4.41 8.64
C PHE A 389 -19.91 5.61 9.44
N ILE A 390 -18.60 5.79 9.60
CA ILE A 390 -18.01 6.99 10.20
C ILE A 390 -17.70 7.96 9.06
N PRO A 391 -18.22 9.21 9.10
CA PRO A 391 -17.94 10.17 8.05
C PRO A 391 -16.44 10.50 8.01
N PRO A 392 -15.85 10.66 6.82
CA PRO A 392 -14.47 11.11 6.68
C PRO A 392 -14.29 12.50 7.30
N LYS A 393 -13.12 12.74 7.90
CA LYS A 393 -12.81 14.00 8.59
C LYS A 393 -12.33 15.04 7.58
N ILE A 394 -13.09 16.12 7.43
CA ILE A 394 -12.67 17.32 6.68
C ILE A 394 -12.08 18.32 7.68
N ASN A 395 -10.78 18.59 7.60
CA ASN A 395 -10.10 19.48 8.51
C ASN A 395 -10.26 20.95 8.08
N ARG A 396 -11.18 21.66 8.73
CA ARG A 396 -11.40 23.11 8.50
C ARG A 396 -10.25 24.01 8.96
N ARG A 397 -9.32 23.50 9.77
CA ARG A 397 -8.23 24.31 10.37
C ARG A 397 -7.00 24.40 9.47
N THR A 398 -6.85 23.51 8.50
CA THR A 398 -5.73 23.55 7.56
C THR A 398 -5.90 24.76 6.65
N GLN A 399 -5.02 25.75 6.80
CA GLN A 399 -4.97 26.91 5.93
C GLN A 399 -4.33 26.50 4.59
N TRP A 400 -5.17 26.28 3.58
CA TRP A 400 -4.73 25.96 2.22
C TRP A 400 -5.03 27.08 1.22
N LYS A 401 -5.89 28.04 1.60
CA LYS A 401 -6.16 29.22 0.76
C LYS A 401 -5.02 30.22 0.87
N LEU A 402 -4.71 30.86 -0.25
CA LEU A 402 -3.77 31.96 -0.30
C LEU A 402 -4.55 33.27 -0.26
N SER A 403 -4.54 33.96 0.89
CA SER A 403 -5.29 35.22 1.08
C SER A 403 -4.84 36.37 0.18
N LEU A 404 -3.71 36.21 -0.52
CA LEU A 404 -3.21 37.18 -1.50
C LEU A 404 -3.99 37.12 -2.83
N LEU A 405 -4.76 36.05 -3.06
CA LEU A 405 -5.57 35.87 -4.27
C LEU A 405 -7.05 36.25 -4.04
N ASP A 406 -7.42 36.66 -2.83
CA ASP A 406 -8.81 37.00 -2.45
C ASP A 406 -9.32 38.31 -3.07
#